data_AF-A0A7J6DSV9-F1
#
_entry.id   AF-A0A7J6DSV9-F1
#
_cell.length_a   1.000
_cell.length_b   1.000
_cell.length_c   1.000
_cell.angle_alpha   90.00
_cell.angle_beta   90.00
_cell.angle_gamma   90.00
#
_symmetry.space_group_name_H-M   'P 1'
#
loop_
_entity.id
_entity.type
_entity.pdbx_description
1 polymer ?
#
loop_
_entity_poly.entity_id
_entity_poly.type
_entity_poly.pdbx_seq_one_letter_code
_entity_poly.pdbx_strand_id
1 'polypeptide(L)' 'MACTKYCQKADLDNETSCFKCYGYNKSSVEKIPRCRFHAQLTDHAGSLIVTFFGENAEKFLNYAAEELIHMPNVNSTT' A
#
# COMPACT_ATOMS: atom_id res chain seq x y z
N MET A 1 2.31 0.89 4.12
CA MET A 1 2.36 2.27 4.62
C MET A 1 3.46 3.03 3.90
N ALA A 2 3.26 4.32 3.66
CA ALA A 2 4.23 5.22 3.05
C ALA A 2 4.43 6.46 3.93
N CYS A 3 5.58 7.11 3.82
CA CYS A 3 5.83 8.38 4.49
C CYS A 3 5.04 9.49 3.80
N THR A 4 4.36 10.36 4.57
CA THR A 4 3.53 11.44 4.01
C THR A 4 4.30 12.35 3.05
N LYS A 5 5.53 12.71 3.42
CA LYS A 5 6.32 13.72 2.68
C LYS A 5 7.10 13.19 1.47
N TYR A 6 7.52 11.92 1.50
CA TYR A 6 8.49 11.41 0.54
C TYR A 6 7.96 10.26 -0.33
N CYS A 7 6.72 9.82 -0.11
CA CYS A 7 6.11 8.66 -0.79
C CYS A 7 6.96 7.37 -0.74
N GLN A 8 7.98 7.33 0.10
CA GLN A 8 8.83 6.17 0.33
C GLN A 8 8.14 5.21 1.29
N LYS A 9 8.57 3.95 1.29
CA LYS A 9 8.08 2.95 2.24
C LYS A 9 8.34 3.44 3.67
N ALA A 10 7.30 3.48 4.49
CA ALA A 10 7.42 3.64 5.93
C ALA A 10 7.35 2.26 6.58
N ASP A 11 8.34 1.93 7.40
CA ASP A 11 8.43 0.63 8.08
C ASP A 11 8.59 0.82 9.60
N LEU A 12 8.13 -0.17 10.37
CA LEU A 12 8.28 -0.12 11.82
C LEU A 12 9.76 -0.32 12.18
N ASP A 13 10.28 0.53 13.04
CA ASP A 13 11.61 0.39 13.60
C ASP A 13 11.53 -0.36 14.94
N ASN A 14 12.16 -1.53 14.98
CA ASN A 14 12.02 -2.47 16.10
C ASN A 14 12.67 -1.95 17.39
N GLU A 15 13.63 -1.03 17.29
CA GLU A 15 14.34 -0.47 18.46
C GLU A 15 13.57 0.68 19.12
N THR A 16 12.93 1.53 18.30
CA THR A 16 12.29 2.76 18.78
C THR A 16 10.77 2.67 18.86
N SER A 17 10.17 1.58 18.34
CA SER A 17 8.71 1.45 18.16
C SER A 17 8.10 2.57 17.29
N CYS A 18 8.92 3.36 16.61
CA CYS A 18 8.51 4.41 15.70
C CYS A 18 8.56 3.93 14.26
N PHE A 19 7.89 4.63 13.34
CA PHE A 19 8.07 4.38 11.91
C PHE A 19 9.30 5.13 11.38
N LYS A 20 10.10 4.44 10.57
CA LYS A 20 11.21 5.02 9.81
C LYS A 20 10.87 5.07 8.33
N CYS A 21 11.37 6.09 7.65
CA CYS A 21 11.20 6.24 6.22
C CYS A 21 12.37 5.62 5.47
N TYR A 22 12.12 4.72 4.53
CA TYR A 22 13.20 4.13 3.74
C TYR A 22 13.86 5.20 2.87
N GLY A 23 15.20 5.24 2.85
CA GLY A 23 15.97 6.26 2.16
C GLY A 23 16.07 7.62 2.88
N TYR A 24 15.47 7.77 4.06
CA TYR A 24 15.59 8.98 4.87
C TYR A 24 15.80 8.61 6.34
N ASN A 25 16.98 8.89 6.88
CA ASN A 25 17.43 8.45 8.21
C ASN A 25 16.77 9.21 9.37
N LYS A 26 15.51 9.65 9.22
CA LYS A 26 14.71 10.22 10.32
C LYS A 26 13.76 9.16 10.88
N SER A 27 13.82 9.04 12.20
CA SER A 27 12.87 8.29 13.01
C SER A 27 11.60 9.11 13.26
N SER A 28 10.52 8.43 13.64
CA SER A 28 9.22 9.03 13.98
C SER A 28 8.56 9.83 12.84
N VAL A 29 8.51 9.22 11.64
CA VAL A 29 7.79 9.82 10.51
C VAL A 29 6.30 9.54 10.55
N GLU A 30 5.50 10.53 10.15
CA GLU A 30 4.08 10.33 9.89
C GLU A 30 3.88 9.40 8.68
N LYS A 31 2.99 8.44 8.84
CA LYS A 31 2.70 7.41 7.83
C LYS A 31 1.26 7.52 7.34
N ILE A 32 1.07 7.25 6.06
CA ILE A 32 -0.24 7.11 5.44
C ILE A 32 -0.35 5.77 4.72
N PRO A 33 -1.56 5.21 4.61
CA PRO A 33 -1.78 4.07 3.75
C PRO A 33 -1.68 4.49 2.28
N ARG A 34 -1.31 3.54 1.43
CA ARG A 34 -1.24 3.72 -0.03
C ARG A 34 -1.55 2.39 -0.68
N CYS A 35 -2.43 2.38 -1.68
CA CYS A 35 -2.77 1.17 -2.40
C CYS A 35 -1.62 0.67 -3.27
N ARG A 36 -1.39 -0.64 -3.22
CA ARG A 36 -0.54 -1.37 -4.15
C ARG A 36 -1.08 -2.79 -4.29
N PHE A 37 -1.49 -3.16 -5.50
CA PHE A 37 -1.94 -4.52 -5.78
C PHE A 37 -1.49 -4.98 -7.17
N HIS A 38 -1.41 -6.29 -7.30
CA HIS A 38 -1.19 -6.96 -8.59
C HIS A 38 -2.53 -7.41 -9.14
N ALA A 39 -2.71 -7.26 -10.46
CA ALA A 39 -3.84 -7.81 -11.16
C ALA A 39 -3.36 -8.53 -12.41
N GLN A 40 -4.00 -9.65 -12.72
CA GLN A 40 -3.86 -10.30 -14.01
C GLN A 40 -4.96 -9.77 -14.92
N LEU A 41 -4.57 -9.06 -15.98
CA LEU A 41 -5.47 -8.62 -17.03
C LEU A 41 -5.43 -9.66 -18.14
N THR A 42 -6.59 -10.05 -18.64
CA THR A 42 -6.72 -11.05 -19.70
C THR A 42 -7.67 -10.51 -20.77
N ASP A 43 -7.27 -10.64 -22.03
CA ASP A 43 -8.08 -10.33 -23.20
C ASP A 43 -7.99 -11.46 -24.25
N HIS A 44 -8.46 -11.20 -25.46
CA HIS A 44 -8.42 -12.17 -26.56
C HIS A 44 -7.00 -12.45 -27.11
N ALA A 45 -6.01 -11.62 -26.77
CA ALA A 45 -4.62 -11.77 -27.21
C ALA A 45 -3.76 -12.50 -26.16
N GLY A 46 -4.13 -12.44 -24.88
CA GLY A 46 -3.47 -13.20 -23.82
C GLY A 46 -3.66 -12.60 -22.43
N SER A 47 -2.69 -12.82 -21.55
CA SER A 47 -2.70 -12.32 -20.18
C SER A 47 -1.43 -11.53 -19.85
N LEU A 48 -1.60 -10.46 -19.06
CA LEU A 48 -0.53 -9.63 -18.54
C LEU A 48 -0.72 -9.42 -17.04
N ILE A 49 0.35 -9.58 -16.26
CA ILE A 49 0.38 -9.19 -14.84
C ILE A 49 0.81 -7.73 -14.76
N VAL A 50 -0.05 -6.89 -14.19
CA VAL A 50 0.22 -5.47 -13.97
C VAL A 50 0.23 -5.16 -12.48
N THR A 51 0.91 -4.07 -12.11
CA THR A 51 0.90 -3.56 -10.73
C THR A 51 0.32 -2.16 -10.74
N PHE A 52 -0.73 -1.95 -9.93
CA PHE A 52 -1.33 -0.63 -9.73
C PHE A 52 -0.79 -0.01 -8.44
N PHE A 53 -0.59 1.31 -8.43
CA PHE A 53 -0.06 2.06 -7.30
C PHE A 53 -0.88 3.31 -7.01
N GLY A 54 -0.96 3.68 -5.73
CA GLY A 54 -1.49 4.97 -5.25
C GLY A 54 -2.90 5.27 -5.77
N GLU A 55 -3.12 6.49 -6.23
CA GLU A 55 -4.42 6.96 -6.71
C GLU A 55 -4.98 6.14 -7.88
N ASN A 56 -4.14 5.60 -8.75
CA ASN A 56 -4.60 4.74 -9.85
C ASN A 56 -5.15 3.41 -9.32
N ALA A 57 -4.51 2.86 -8.29
CA ALA A 57 -5.00 1.67 -7.61
C ALA A 57 -6.32 1.95 -6.87
N GLU A 58 -6.40 3.08 -6.18
CA GLU A 58 -7.61 3.52 -5.46
C GLU A 58 -8.79 3.74 -6.42
N LYS A 59 -8.56 4.41 -7.56
CA LYS A 59 -9.56 4.57 -8.63
C LYS A 59 -10.02 3.25 -9.20
N PHE A 60 -9.10 2.30 -9.42
CA PHE A 60 -9.45 0.99 -9.94
C PHE A 60 -10.33 0.20 -8.97
N LEU A 61 -10.01 0.25 -7.67
CA LEU A 61 -10.78 -0.43 -6.63
C LEU A 61 -12.05 0.33 -6.22
N ASN A 62 -12.14 1.62 -6.56
CA ASN A 62 -13.15 2.56 -6.09
C ASN A 62 -13.21 2.67 -4.55
N TYR A 63 -12.04 2.61 -3.91
CA TYR A 63 -11.85 2.78 -2.46
C TYR A 63 -10.54 3.49 -2.17
N ALA A 64 -10.54 4.40 -1.20
CA ALA A 64 -9.32 5.00 -0.68
C ALA A 64 -8.52 3.97 0.16
N ALA A 65 -7.20 4.14 0.21
CA ALA A 65 -6.34 3.24 0.97
C ALA A 65 -6.67 3.22 2.47
N GLU A 66 -7.13 4.35 3.01
CA GLU A 66 -7.61 4.50 4.38
C GLU A 66 -8.81 3.60 4.67
N GLU A 67 -9.73 3.47 3.73
CA GLU A 67 -10.94 2.66 3.90
C GLU A 67 -10.60 1.17 3.90
N LEU A 68 -9.70 0.75 3.01
CA LEU A 68 -9.30 -0.64 2.85
C LEU A 68 -8.56 -1.20 4.09
N ILE A 69 -7.85 -0.38 4.86
CA ILE A 69 -7.17 -0.84 6.09
C ILE A 69 -8.17 -1.28 7.17
N HIS A 70 -9.35 -0.67 7.19
CA HIS A 70 -10.37 -0.97 8.19
C HIS A 70 -11.34 -2.06 7.73
N MET A 71 -11.21 -2.53 6.49
CA MET A 71 -12.03 -3.63 6.00
C MET A 71 -11.65 -4.93 6.70
N PRO A 72 -12.63 -5.67 7.26
CA PRO A 72 -12.37 -6.96 7.87
C PRO A 72 -11.87 -7.94 6.80
N ASN A 73 -10.86 -8.73 7.16
CA ASN A 73 -10.33 -9.76 6.27
C ASN A 73 -11.35 -10.90 6.13
N VAL A 74 -12.00 -10.98 4.96
CA VAL A 74 -13.07 -11.95 4.68
C VAL A 74 -12.55 -13.39 4.52
N ASN A 75 -11.22 -13.58 4.49
CA ASN A 75 -10.60 -14.89 4.26
C ASN A 75 -10.14 -15.62 5.55
N SER A 76 -10.56 -15.18 6.74
CA SER A 76 -10.15 -15.80 8.02
C SER A 76 -11.07 -16.91 8.53
N THR A 77 -12.06 -17.35 7.74
CA THR A 77 -12.93 -18.50 8.07
C THR A 77 -12.59 -19.68 7.16
N THR A 78 -11.72 -20.58 7.64
CA THR A 78 -11.69 -22.00 7.25
C THR A 78 -11.37 -22.83 8.48
#